data_AF-A0A2G7GZB7-F1
#
_entry.id   AF-A0A2G7GZB7-F1
#
_cell.length_a   1.000
_cell.length_b   1.000
_cell.length_c   1.000
_cell.angle_alpha   90.00
_cell.angle_beta   90.00
_cell.angle_gamma   90.00
#
_symmetry.space_group_name_H-M   'P 1'
#
loop_
_entity.id
_entity.type
_entity.pdbx_description
1 polymer ?
#
loop_
_entity_poly.entity_id
_entity_poly.type
_entity_poly.pdbx_seq_one_letter_code
_entity_poly.pdbx_strand_id
1 'polypeptide(L)'
;MTLLALAALGLGGAGAQDLAAYNSLAQNLDGAVTARASSAQAALARLDAAQSALDTLSPTLRNRQIVTGLKDALGSSRAALGRTPAELEAQVLLARGLMRKALYDQTLALLSSAPQNGAAQVRVLAREFGLTGDAAAALSSDARAGRLERTAWRLERAAVQKVSASLQAARPAQNTASYVNLARATGWFTVVQDSAGAGTLTVSQFGDALRQLTSGDTAALTTSLTTLRQGTAAFAAALATPPAATGSAPATSPAQTPATTPTPATPTPATPTPATPTPPATTPVTPAPATTAAAQGAAGVYAALGRALAAAGHADNTSARAALAEAGTALAGVPADLRNAAGFDALGSAIAGAQGRGALRPTDVQALIGGLANLENAAAGRPVSALDGSSVGVSRWFSGWLRVLVFALLAGLTVLPLYLLNLAFGGRNVYWRAIMGGLALLMLPLFLEGLFGLLGAFGDLFGAAPLRNLTNLTLSQGAYALPIWALLGAAAIGLTAFGFRGLCEQFGLLGSAKPSVQNTTQHTSIDWDEDV
;
A
#
# COMPACT_ATOMS: atom_id res chain seq x y z
N MET A 1 -4.39 -36.87 -35.87
CA MET A 1 -5.10 -36.24 -34.73
C MET A 1 -4.36 -36.53 -33.42
N THR A 2 -3.10 -36.10 -33.30
CA THR A 2 -2.24 -36.49 -32.17
C THR A 2 -1.20 -35.42 -31.81
N LEU A 3 -1.42 -34.19 -32.26
CA LEU A 3 -0.57 -33.02 -31.96
C LEU A 3 -1.34 -31.84 -31.34
N LEU A 4 -2.68 -31.95 -31.23
CA LEU A 4 -3.51 -30.98 -30.51
C LEU A 4 -3.86 -31.39 -29.08
N ALA A 5 -3.49 -32.60 -28.64
CA ALA A 5 -3.78 -33.08 -27.29
C ALA A 5 -2.70 -32.71 -26.24
N LEU A 6 -1.52 -32.24 -26.65
CA LEU A 6 -0.45 -31.83 -25.71
C LEU A 6 -0.47 -30.35 -25.33
N ALA A 7 -1.26 -29.52 -26.02
CA ALA A 7 -1.45 -28.10 -25.67
C ALA A 7 -2.56 -27.87 -24.62
N ALA A 8 -3.35 -28.91 -24.30
CA ALA A 8 -4.49 -28.81 -23.37
C ALA A 8 -4.15 -29.12 -21.90
N LEU A 9 -2.90 -29.51 -21.59
CA LEU A 9 -2.44 -29.76 -20.20
C LEU A 9 -1.75 -28.55 -19.55
N GLY A 10 -1.58 -27.43 -20.28
CA GLY A 10 -0.87 -26.23 -19.78
C GLY A 10 -1.76 -25.06 -19.36
N LEU A 11 -3.08 -25.12 -19.53
CA LEU A 11 -3.97 -23.95 -19.40
C LEU A 11 -5.04 -24.07 -18.29
N GLY A 12 -4.86 -24.97 -17.33
CA GLY A 12 -5.83 -25.21 -16.24
C GLY A 12 -5.32 -24.98 -14.82
N GLY A 13 -4.21 -24.27 -14.60
CA GLY A 13 -3.51 -24.23 -13.30
C GLY A 13 -3.18 -22.85 -12.71
N ALA A 14 -3.74 -21.76 -13.23
CA ALA A 14 -3.47 -20.41 -12.72
C ALA A 14 -4.16 -20.18 -11.37
N GLY A 15 -3.60 -20.73 -10.28
CA GLY A 15 -4.09 -20.45 -8.93
C GLY A 15 -3.61 -21.39 -7.83
N ALA A 16 -3.07 -22.57 -8.18
CA ALA A 16 -2.54 -23.51 -7.20
C ALA A 16 -1.10 -23.13 -6.80
N GLN A 17 -0.89 -22.86 -5.52
CA GLN A 17 0.44 -22.64 -4.94
C GLN A 17 1.35 -23.85 -5.22
N ASP A 18 2.59 -23.62 -5.64
CA ASP A 18 3.57 -24.71 -5.80
C ASP A 18 4.05 -25.20 -4.42
N LEU A 19 3.44 -26.29 -3.95
CA LEU A 19 3.75 -26.88 -2.65
C LEU A 19 5.13 -27.54 -2.60
N ALA A 20 5.68 -27.97 -3.75
CA ALA A 20 7.02 -28.54 -3.79
C ALA A 20 8.08 -27.44 -3.61
N ALA A 21 7.91 -26.32 -4.31
CA ALA A 21 8.75 -25.14 -4.14
C ALA A 21 8.64 -24.57 -2.71
N TYR A 22 7.43 -24.54 -2.12
CA TYR A 22 7.23 -24.15 -0.72
C TYR A 22 8.01 -25.04 0.25
N ASN A 23 7.89 -26.36 0.12
CA ASN A 23 8.58 -27.31 0.99
C ASN A 23 10.10 -27.23 0.81
N SER A 24 10.59 -27.06 -0.42
CA SER A 24 12.02 -26.86 -0.71
C SER A 24 12.55 -25.58 -0.06
N LEU A 25 11.81 -24.47 -0.16
CA LEU A 25 12.16 -23.22 0.49
C LEU A 25 12.25 -23.40 2.02
N ALA A 26 11.23 -24.03 2.62
CA ALA A 26 11.16 -24.30 4.06
C ALA A 26 12.36 -25.14 4.53
N GLN A 27 12.63 -26.25 3.84
CA GLN A 27 13.74 -27.16 4.16
C GLN A 27 15.10 -26.49 4.03
N ASN A 28 15.30 -25.67 2.99
CA ASN A 28 16.57 -24.97 2.79
C ASN A 28 16.81 -23.86 3.81
N LEU A 29 15.76 -23.14 4.23
CA LEU A 29 15.84 -22.18 5.32
C LEU A 29 16.22 -22.84 6.66
N ASP A 30 15.54 -23.91 7.05
CA ASP A 30 15.86 -24.65 8.28
C ASP A 30 17.25 -25.31 8.17
N GLY A 31 17.58 -25.80 6.98
CA GLY A 31 18.89 -26.33 6.62
C GLY A 31 20.01 -25.30 6.75
N ALA A 32 19.76 -24.02 6.46
CA ALA A 32 20.75 -22.97 6.61
C ALA A 32 21.08 -22.71 8.08
N VAL A 33 20.09 -22.70 8.97
CA VAL A 33 20.29 -22.54 10.42
C VAL A 33 21.11 -23.70 10.99
N THR A 34 20.73 -24.94 10.64
CA THR A 34 21.45 -26.15 11.10
C THR A 34 22.88 -26.23 10.53
N ALA A 35 23.07 -25.91 9.25
CA ALA A 35 24.38 -25.88 8.62
C ALA A 35 25.29 -24.80 9.20
N ARG A 36 24.73 -23.65 9.64
CA ARG A 36 25.52 -22.52 10.14
C ARG A 36 26.36 -22.86 11.37
N ALA A 37 25.91 -23.83 12.17
CA ALA A 37 26.63 -24.34 13.33
C ALA A 37 27.96 -25.03 12.97
N SER A 38 28.07 -25.59 11.75
CA SER A 38 29.26 -26.31 11.28
C SER A 38 30.02 -25.56 10.18
N SER A 39 29.34 -24.90 9.24
CA SER A 39 29.97 -24.18 8.14
C SER A 39 29.09 -23.02 7.64
N ALA A 40 29.68 -21.82 7.61
CA ALA A 40 29.04 -20.64 7.02
C ALA A 40 28.83 -20.79 5.50
N GLN A 41 29.75 -21.48 4.82
CA GLN A 41 29.64 -21.75 3.38
C GLN A 41 28.51 -22.73 3.08
N ALA A 42 28.34 -23.77 3.90
CA ALA A 42 27.21 -24.69 3.77
C ALA A 42 25.87 -23.98 4.03
N ALA A 43 25.82 -23.07 5.01
CA ALA A 43 24.64 -22.24 5.27
C ALA A 43 24.33 -21.29 4.10
N LEU A 44 25.35 -20.68 3.47
CA LEU A 44 25.16 -19.84 2.29
C LEU A 44 24.59 -20.64 1.11
N ALA A 45 25.15 -21.83 0.82
CA ALA A 45 24.64 -22.70 -0.23
C ALA A 45 23.16 -23.07 -0.01
N ARG A 46 22.76 -23.29 1.24
CA ARG A 46 21.35 -23.51 1.61
C ARG A 46 20.49 -22.26 1.40
N LEU A 47 20.96 -21.07 1.74
CA LEU A 47 20.23 -19.82 1.45
C LEU A 47 20.10 -19.54 -0.05
N ASP A 48 21.07 -19.93 -0.86
CA ASP A 48 20.98 -19.80 -2.32
C ASP A 48 19.99 -20.81 -2.93
N ALA A 49 19.98 -22.05 -2.44
CA ALA A 49 18.94 -23.02 -2.77
C ALA A 49 17.55 -22.54 -2.33
N ALA A 50 17.44 -21.90 -1.16
CA ALA A 50 16.21 -21.27 -0.70
C ALA A 50 15.74 -20.15 -1.65
N GLN A 51 16.66 -19.30 -2.13
CA GLN A 51 16.32 -18.26 -3.11
C GLN A 51 15.79 -18.85 -4.43
N SER A 52 16.43 -19.90 -4.96
CA SER A 52 15.94 -20.57 -6.17
C SER A 52 14.53 -21.16 -5.96
N ALA A 53 14.28 -21.76 -4.80
CA ALA A 53 12.94 -22.24 -4.45
C ALA A 53 11.92 -21.10 -4.33
N LEU A 54 12.30 -19.94 -3.77
CA LEU A 54 11.45 -18.75 -3.72
C LEU A 54 11.16 -18.19 -5.12
N ASP A 55 12.14 -18.16 -6.02
CA ASP A 55 11.95 -17.68 -7.39
C ASP A 55 11.00 -18.60 -8.18
N THR A 56 11.02 -19.91 -7.89
CA THR A 56 10.05 -20.89 -8.43
C THR A 56 8.66 -20.70 -7.82
N LEU A 57 8.58 -20.40 -6.51
CA LEU A 57 7.33 -20.20 -5.79
C LEU A 57 6.65 -18.85 -6.16
N SER A 58 7.44 -17.81 -6.41
CA SER A 58 7.02 -16.41 -6.56
C SER A 58 5.90 -16.17 -7.58
N PRO A 59 5.86 -16.81 -8.77
CA PRO A 59 4.78 -16.66 -9.72
C PRO A 59 3.43 -17.19 -9.21
N THR A 60 3.45 -18.16 -8.29
CA THR A 60 2.24 -18.83 -7.76
C THR A 60 1.66 -18.14 -6.52
N LEU A 61 2.39 -17.19 -5.94
CA LEU A 61 1.95 -16.43 -4.77
C LEU A 61 1.08 -15.23 -5.20
N ARG A 62 -0.12 -15.13 -4.62
CA ARG A 62 -1.08 -14.04 -4.91
C ARG A 62 -0.61 -12.69 -4.38
N ASN A 63 -0.02 -12.66 -3.18
CA ASN A 63 0.39 -11.43 -2.53
C ASN A 63 1.84 -11.05 -2.87
N ARG A 64 2.01 -10.02 -3.72
CA ARG A 64 3.33 -9.51 -4.13
C ARG A 64 4.11 -8.81 -3.02
N GLN A 65 3.43 -8.28 -2.00
CA GLN A 65 4.10 -7.70 -0.83
C GLN A 65 4.78 -8.79 -0.01
N ILE A 66 4.14 -9.95 0.18
CA ILE A 66 4.76 -11.09 0.88
C ILE A 66 5.97 -11.63 0.10
N VAL A 67 5.89 -11.68 -1.23
CA VAL A 67 7.04 -12.06 -2.08
C VAL A 67 8.23 -11.10 -1.85
N THR A 68 7.97 -9.80 -1.82
CA THR A 68 9.00 -8.79 -1.59
C THR A 68 9.61 -8.96 -0.20
N GLY A 69 8.77 -9.08 0.84
CA GLY A 69 9.23 -9.33 2.21
C GLY A 69 10.02 -10.63 2.37
N LEU A 70 9.68 -11.70 1.64
CA LEU A 70 10.46 -12.95 1.63
C LEU A 70 11.83 -12.78 0.97
N LYS A 71 11.92 -12.00 -0.11
CA LYS A 71 13.20 -11.65 -0.76
C LYS A 71 14.07 -10.82 0.20
N ASP A 72 13.48 -9.83 0.86
CA ASP A 72 14.17 -8.98 1.83
C ASP A 72 14.65 -9.78 3.05
N ALA A 73 13.84 -10.72 3.54
CA ALA A 73 14.20 -11.61 4.64
C ALA A 73 15.33 -12.59 4.27
N LEU A 74 15.36 -13.10 3.03
CA LEU A 74 16.48 -13.89 2.52
C LEU A 74 17.75 -13.06 2.36
N GLY A 75 17.65 -11.83 1.86
CA GLY A 75 18.76 -10.87 1.81
C GLY A 75 19.32 -10.59 3.20
N SER A 76 18.43 -10.36 4.18
CA SER A 76 18.78 -10.14 5.59
C SER A 76 19.41 -11.38 6.23
N SER A 77 18.92 -12.58 5.91
CA SER A 77 19.51 -13.85 6.35
C SER A 77 20.93 -14.03 5.81
N ARG A 78 21.20 -13.66 4.55
CA ARG A 78 22.56 -13.67 4.00
C ARG A 78 23.47 -12.67 4.69
N ALA A 79 22.98 -11.45 4.93
CA ALA A 79 23.73 -10.44 5.68
C ALA A 79 24.04 -10.89 7.13
N ALA A 80 23.14 -11.66 7.74
CA ALA A 80 23.30 -12.22 9.08
C ALA A 80 24.40 -13.30 9.17
N LEU A 81 24.72 -14.00 8.07
CA LEU A 81 25.75 -15.05 8.06
C LEU A 81 27.10 -14.57 8.60
N GLY A 82 27.47 -13.32 8.28
CA GLY A 82 28.72 -12.69 8.70
C GLY A 82 28.70 -12.13 10.12
N ARG A 83 27.55 -12.14 10.82
CA ARG A 83 27.40 -11.58 12.18
C ARG A 83 27.39 -12.66 13.24
N THR A 84 26.26 -13.35 13.42
CA THR A 84 26.10 -14.39 14.45
C THR A 84 25.13 -15.48 13.99
N PRO A 85 25.29 -16.74 14.48
CA PRO A 85 24.32 -17.81 14.20
C PRO A 85 22.90 -17.49 14.70
N ALA A 86 22.81 -16.78 15.83
CA ALA A 86 21.54 -16.33 16.42
C ALA A 86 20.78 -15.35 15.52
N GLU A 87 21.51 -14.42 14.90
CA GLU A 87 20.94 -13.47 13.94
C GLU A 87 20.40 -14.19 12.71
N LEU A 88 21.15 -15.16 12.18
CA LEU A 88 20.66 -15.97 11.07
C LEU A 88 19.38 -16.71 11.45
N GLU A 89 19.35 -17.37 12.60
CA GLU A 89 18.16 -18.09 13.06
C GLU A 89 16.95 -17.16 13.20
N ALA A 90 17.14 -15.97 13.79
CA ALA A 90 16.08 -14.98 13.91
C ALA A 90 15.53 -14.54 12.54
N GLN A 91 16.39 -14.20 11.59
CA GLN A 91 15.98 -13.78 10.25
C GLN A 91 15.25 -14.92 9.50
N VAL A 92 15.72 -16.15 9.65
CA VAL A 92 15.05 -17.34 9.09
C VAL A 92 13.67 -17.54 9.72
N LEU A 93 13.52 -17.36 11.04
CA LEU A 93 12.23 -17.47 11.71
C LEU A 93 11.21 -16.42 11.23
N LEU A 94 11.67 -15.21 10.93
CA LEU A 94 10.85 -14.15 10.33
C LEU A 94 10.43 -14.52 8.89
N ALA A 95 11.37 -15.01 8.07
CA ALA A 95 11.07 -15.52 6.73
C ALA A 95 10.03 -16.65 6.78
N ARG A 96 10.18 -17.59 7.72
CA ARG A 96 9.22 -18.67 7.95
C ARG A 96 7.84 -18.15 8.38
N GLY A 97 7.78 -17.05 9.13
CA GLY A 97 6.52 -16.38 9.46
C GLY A 97 5.78 -15.88 8.21
N LEU A 98 6.48 -15.18 7.32
CA LEU A 98 5.93 -14.71 6.04
C LEU A 98 5.48 -15.86 5.14
N MET A 99 6.26 -16.95 5.08
CA MET A 99 5.88 -18.15 4.33
C MET A 99 4.58 -18.77 4.86
N ARG A 100 4.46 -18.91 6.18
CA ARG A 100 3.24 -19.44 6.81
C ARG A 100 2.04 -18.54 6.54
N LYS A 101 2.22 -17.22 6.59
CA LYS A 101 1.18 -16.24 6.25
C LYS A 101 0.70 -16.40 4.81
N ALA A 102 1.63 -16.48 3.84
CA ALA A 102 1.28 -16.73 2.44
C ALA A 102 0.50 -18.03 2.24
N LEU A 103 0.96 -19.13 2.83
CA LEU A 103 0.28 -20.42 2.76
C LEU A 103 -1.12 -20.35 3.41
N TYR A 104 -1.24 -19.72 4.58
CA TYR A 104 -2.51 -19.55 5.29
C TYR A 104 -3.52 -18.76 4.45
N ASP A 105 -3.17 -17.55 3.99
CA ASP A 105 -4.09 -16.68 3.24
C ASP A 105 -4.53 -17.34 1.92
N GLN A 106 -3.60 -17.93 1.19
CA GLN A 106 -3.90 -18.60 -0.08
C GLN A 106 -4.73 -19.87 0.12
N THR A 107 -4.50 -20.62 1.20
CA THR A 107 -5.31 -21.80 1.52
C THR A 107 -6.73 -21.42 1.89
N LEU A 108 -6.94 -20.39 2.72
CA LEU A 108 -8.29 -19.94 3.06
C LEU A 108 -9.04 -19.39 1.84
N ALA A 109 -8.37 -18.65 0.96
CA ALA A 109 -8.95 -18.17 -0.29
C ALA A 109 -9.26 -19.31 -1.28
N LEU A 110 -8.48 -20.39 -1.26
CA LEU A 110 -8.76 -21.59 -2.05
C LEU A 110 -9.96 -22.35 -1.47
N LEU A 111 -10.01 -22.52 -0.16
CA LEU A 111 -11.12 -23.22 0.51
C LEU A 111 -12.45 -22.48 0.35
N SER A 112 -12.43 -21.15 0.22
CA SER A 112 -13.65 -20.36 0.00
C SER A 112 -14.21 -20.48 -1.42
N SER A 113 -13.37 -20.82 -2.40
CA SER A 113 -13.76 -20.91 -3.81
C SER A 113 -13.91 -22.34 -4.31
N ALA A 114 -13.05 -23.26 -3.85
CA ALA A 114 -13.00 -24.65 -4.28
C ALA A 114 -12.49 -25.56 -3.13
N PRO A 115 -13.31 -25.85 -2.10
CA PRO A 115 -12.89 -26.60 -0.91
C PRO A 115 -12.35 -28.01 -1.22
N GLN A 116 -12.82 -28.64 -2.30
CA GLN A 116 -12.37 -29.96 -2.72
C GLN A 116 -10.91 -29.96 -3.23
N ASN A 117 -10.41 -28.81 -3.69
CA ASN A 117 -9.06 -28.68 -4.25
C ASN A 117 -8.00 -28.28 -3.21
N GLY A 118 -8.40 -28.04 -1.95
CA GLY A 118 -7.51 -27.55 -0.88
C GLY A 118 -6.84 -28.62 -0.01
N ALA A 119 -7.11 -29.90 -0.24
CA ALA A 119 -6.69 -30.97 0.68
C ALA A 119 -5.16 -31.08 0.85
N ALA A 120 -4.39 -30.84 -0.22
CA ALA A 120 -2.93 -30.87 -0.17
C ALA A 120 -2.37 -29.68 0.63
N GLN A 121 -2.91 -28.48 0.40
CA GLN A 121 -2.55 -27.25 1.10
C GLN A 121 -2.85 -27.36 2.60
N VAL A 122 -4.04 -27.87 2.96
CA VAL A 122 -4.44 -28.08 4.36
C VAL A 122 -3.50 -29.06 5.06
N ARG A 123 -2.99 -30.09 4.38
CA ARG A 123 -2.02 -31.03 4.95
C ARG A 123 -0.65 -30.37 5.22
N VAL A 124 -0.19 -29.52 4.31
CA VAL A 124 1.05 -28.74 4.52
C VAL A 124 0.85 -27.74 5.66
N LEU A 125 -0.29 -27.07 5.69
CA LEU A 125 -0.66 -26.12 6.74
C LEU A 125 -0.75 -26.79 8.11
N ALA A 126 -1.36 -27.96 8.22
CA ALA A 126 -1.39 -28.74 9.46
C ALA A 126 0.03 -29.03 9.97
N ARG A 127 0.93 -29.44 9.08
CA ARG A 127 2.33 -29.69 9.41
C ARG A 127 3.07 -28.43 9.85
N GLU A 128 2.93 -27.34 9.11
CA GLU A 128 3.54 -26.05 9.44
C GLU A 128 3.11 -25.57 10.81
N PHE A 129 1.82 -25.67 11.14
CA PHE A 129 1.27 -25.28 12.44
C PHE A 129 1.50 -26.33 13.53
N GLY A 130 2.16 -27.45 13.22
CA GLY A 130 2.47 -28.53 14.18
C GLY A 130 1.23 -29.28 14.66
N LEU A 131 0.15 -29.27 13.89
CA LEU A 131 -1.05 -30.06 14.15
C LEU A 131 -0.80 -31.50 13.70
N THR A 132 -1.02 -32.46 14.61
CA THR A 132 -0.86 -33.89 14.37
C THR A 132 -2.04 -34.67 14.95
N GLY A 133 -2.18 -35.95 14.59
CA GLY A 133 -3.25 -36.82 15.09
C GLY A 133 -4.65 -36.23 14.89
N ASP A 134 -5.45 -36.27 15.95
CA ASP A 134 -6.84 -35.81 15.95
C ASP A 134 -6.99 -34.33 15.57
N ALA A 135 -6.01 -33.49 15.93
CA ALA A 135 -6.07 -32.06 15.60
C ALA A 135 -5.91 -31.82 14.09
N ALA A 136 -5.03 -32.57 13.42
CA ALA A 136 -4.85 -32.52 11.97
C ALA A 136 -6.06 -33.13 11.23
N ALA A 137 -6.63 -34.21 11.77
CA ALA A 137 -7.83 -34.83 11.24
C ALA A 137 -9.03 -33.87 11.34
N ALA A 138 -9.20 -33.20 12.48
CA ALA A 138 -10.27 -32.21 12.69
C ALA A 138 -10.14 -31.00 11.78
N LEU A 139 -8.94 -30.45 11.59
CA LEU A 139 -8.69 -29.38 10.61
C LEU A 139 -9.07 -29.82 9.19
N SER A 140 -8.63 -31.02 8.79
CA SER A 140 -8.93 -31.57 7.47
C SER A 140 -10.41 -31.83 7.26
N SER A 141 -11.14 -32.20 8.33
CA SER A 141 -12.58 -32.41 8.31
C SER A 141 -13.33 -31.09 8.18
N ASP A 142 -12.99 -30.06 8.96
CA ASP A 142 -13.64 -28.75 8.89
C ASP A 142 -13.39 -28.08 7.53
N ALA A 143 -12.18 -28.21 6.97
CA ALA A 143 -11.86 -27.71 5.63
C ALA A 143 -12.64 -28.43 4.52
N ARG A 144 -12.74 -29.76 4.56
CA ARG A 144 -13.55 -30.55 3.61
C ARG A 144 -15.04 -30.23 3.71
N ALA A 145 -15.52 -29.93 4.91
CA ALA A 145 -16.90 -29.52 5.15
C ALA A 145 -17.19 -28.05 4.80
N GLY A 146 -16.21 -27.31 4.22
CA GLY A 146 -16.38 -25.90 3.86
C GLY A 146 -16.51 -24.94 5.04
N ARG A 147 -16.18 -25.39 6.26
CA ARG A 147 -16.28 -24.57 7.49
C ARG A 147 -15.05 -23.69 7.65
N LEU A 148 -14.99 -22.61 6.87
CA LEU A 148 -13.84 -21.70 6.81
C LEU A 148 -13.53 -21.09 8.18
N GLU A 149 -14.53 -20.59 8.89
CA GLU A 149 -14.36 -19.95 10.20
C GLU A 149 -13.76 -20.92 11.23
N ARG A 150 -14.23 -22.18 11.26
CA ARG A 150 -13.64 -23.21 12.12
C ARG A 150 -12.22 -23.58 11.70
N THR A 151 -11.95 -23.62 10.41
CA THR A 151 -10.62 -23.91 9.86
C THR A 151 -9.64 -22.83 10.30
N ALA A 152 -9.99 -21.55 10.09
CA ALA A 152 -9.22 -20.39 10.53
C ALA A 152 -9.02 -20.38 12.05
N TRP A 153 -10.08 -20.57 12.83
CA TRP A 153 -10.03 -20.62 14.29
C TRP A 153 -9.04 -21.67 14.83
N ARG A 154 -9.00 -22.89 14.26
CA ARG A 154 -8.05 -23.94 14.69
C ARG A 154 -6.60 -23.53 14.46
N LEU A 155 -6.33 -22.92 13.32
CA LEU A 155 -5.00 -22.48 12.92
C LEU A 155 -4.54 -21.29 13.77
N GLU A 156 -5.42 -20.31 13.98
CA GLU A 156 -5.17 -19.17 14.85
C GLU A 156 -4.85 -19.62 16.27
N ARG A 157 -5.66 -20.54 16.82
CA ARG A 157 -5.41 -21.09 18.15
C ARG A 157 -4.05 -21.77 18.25
N ALA A 158 -3.66 -22.55 17.23
CA ALA A 158 -2.34 -23.20 17.22
C ALA A 158 -1.19 -22.19 17.12
N ALA A 159 -1.32 -21.15 16.28
CA ALA A 159 -0.32 -20.10 16.17
C ALA A 159 -0.20 -19.28 17.46
N VAL A 160 -1.31 -18.87 18.08
CA VAL A 160 -1.32 -18.13 19.36
C VAL A 160 -0.68 -18.93 20.49
N GLN A 161 -0.89 -20.25 20.54
CA GLN A 161 -0.20 -21.13 21.49
C GLN A 161 1.33 -21.08 21.30
N LYS A 162 1.81 -21.05 20.06
CA LYS A 162 3.25 -20.94 19.76
C LYS A 162 3.81 -19.55 20.06
N VAL A 163 3.05 -18.48 19.82
CA VAL A 163 3.41 -17.11 20.26
C VAL A 163 3.58 -17.10 21.78
N SER A 164 2.58 -17.60 22.51
CA SER A 164 2.59 -17.66 23.97
C SER A 164 3.80 -18.43 24.49
N ALA A 165 4.03 -19.65 23.99
CA ALA A 165 5.18 -20.47 24.39
C ALA A 165 6.53 -19.75 24.14
N SER A 166 6.66 -19.06 23.01
CA SER A 166 7.87 -18.33 22.65
C SER A 166 8.08 -17.09 23.55
N LEU A 167 7.02 -16.34 23.86
CA LEU A 167 7.07 -15.20 24.79
C LEU A 167 7.36 -15.61 26.24
N GLN A 168 6.89 -16.78 26.67
CA GLN A 168 7.22 -17.31 28.00
C GLN A 168 8.68 -17.77 28.08
N ALA A 169 9.24 -18.27 26.98
CA ALA A 169 10.65 -18.66 26.90
C ALA A 169 11.60 -17.45 26.76
N ALA A 170 11.12 -16.29 26.32
CA ALA A 170 11.91 -15.06 26.26
C ALA A 170 12.08 -14.43 27.66
N ARG A 171 13.32 -14.20 28.10
CA ARG A 171 13.63 -13.53 29.37
C ARG A 171 14.02 -12.06 29.13
N PRO A 172 13.77 -11.15 30.08
CA PRO A 172 14.19 -9.75 29.99
C PRO A 172 15.70 -9.59 30.26
N ALA A 173 16.51 -10.25 29.45
CA ALA A 173 17.96 -10.27 29.56
C ALA A 173 18.56 -10.34 28.15
N GLN A 174 19.61 -9.57 27.91
CA GLN A 174 20.29 -9.49 26.61
C GLN A 174 21.08 -10.78 26.32
N ASN A 175 20.36 -11.81 25.89
CA ASN A 175 20.94 -13.09 25.54
C ASN A 175 20.34 -13.66 24.24
N THR A 176 21.10 -14.55 23.62
CA THR A 176 20.75 -15.23 22.37
C THR A 176 19.41 -15.94 22.43
N ALA A 177 19.11 -16.65 23.52
CA ALA A 177 17.88 -17.43 23.64
C ALA A 177 16.64 -16.51 23.67
N SER A 178 16.69 -15.40 24.41
CA SER A 178 15.64 -14.39 24.43
C SER A 178 15.44 -13.76 23.05
N TYR A 179 16.52 -13.50 22.32
CA TYR A 179 16.46 -12.90 20.99
C TYR A 179 15.77 -13.82 19.98
N VAL A 180 16.22 -15.08 19.91
CA VAL A 180 15.62 -16.10 19.04
C VAL A 180 14.17 -16.38 19.42
N ASN A 181 13.85 -16.49 20.72
CA ASN A 181 12.48 -16.72 21.18
C ASN A 181 11.54 -15.55 20.84
N LEU A 182 12.02 -14.32 20.93
CA LEU A 182 11.23 -13.15 20.56
C LEU A 182 11.02 -13.08 19.04
N ALA A 183 12.06 -13.34 18.23
CA ALA A 183 11.92 -13.46 16.78
C ALA A 183 10.95 -14.59 16.37
N ARG A 184 11.01 -15.73 17.08
CA ARG A 184 10.05 -16.84 16.92
C ARG A 184 8.63 -16.40 17.22
N ALA A 185 8.42 -15.65 18.31
CA ALA A 185 7.11 -15.11 18.66
C ALA A 185 6.59 -14.17 17.57
N THR A 186 7.43 -13.25 17.07
CA THR A 186 7.09 -12.35 15.94
C THR A 186 6.70 -13.12 14.68
N GLY A 187 7.48 -14.15 14.32
CA GLY A 187 7.20 -14.97 13.15
C GLY A 187 5.89 -15.77 13.25
N TRP A 188 5.45 -16.15 14.46
CA TRP A 188 4.14 -16.78 14.66
C TRP A 188 3.00 -15.74 14.69
N PHE A 189 3.23 -14.59 15.31
CA PHE A 189 2.23 -13.53 15.39
C PHE A 189 1.91 -12.95 14.01
N THR A 190 2.90 -12.83 13.13
CA THR A 190 2.74 -12.36 11.72
C THR A 190 1.66 -13.13 10.97
N VAL A 191 1.45 -14.41 11.29
CA VAL A 191 0.44 -15.24 10.63
C VAL A 191 -0.98 -14.85 11.04
N VAL A 192 -1.16 -14.43 12.30
CA VAL A 192 -2.45 -14.18 12.93
C VAL A 192 -2.74 -12.70 13.21
N GLN A 193 -1.86 -11.80 12.75
CA GLN A 193 -1.95 -10.35 12.99
C GLN A 193 -3.26 -9.73 12.47
N ASP A 194 -3.87 -10.34 11.45
CA ASP A 194 -5.11 -9.86 10.82
C ASP A 194 -6.37 -10.50 11.44
N SER A 195 -6.23 -11.34 12.47
CA SER A 195 -7.37 -11.94 13.16
C SER A 195 -8.08 -10.89 14.01
N ALA A 196 -9.42 -10.90 13.98
CA ALA A 196 -10.25 -10.05 14.84
C ALA A 196 -9.95 -10.25 16.34
N GLY A 197 -9.43 -11.41 16.74
CA GLY A 197 -9.05 -11.71 18.12
C GLY A 197 -7.72 -11.09 18.57
N ALA A 198 -6.89 -10.58 17.66
CA ALA A 198 -5.58 -10.00 17.99
C ALA A 198 -5.69 -8.73 18.84
N GLY A 199 -6.84 -8.03 18.79
CA GLY A 199 -7.13 -6.87 19.63
C GLY A 199 -6.12 -5.74 19.45
N THR A 200 -5.41 -5.39 20.52
CA THR A 200 -4.41 -4.31 20.55
C THR A 200 -2.98 -4.80 20.28
N LEU A 201 -2.78 -6.10 20.02
CA LEU A 201 -1.47 -6.63 19.68
C LEU A 201 -1.07 -6.18 18.27
N THR A 202 0.16 -5.69 18.12
CA THR A 202 0.70 -5.26 16.83
C THR A 202 2.11 -5.79 16.61
N VAL A 203 2.51 -5.96 15.34
CA VAL A 203 3.89 -6.36 15.00
C VAL A 203 4.93 -5.34 15.51
N SER A 204 4.56 -4.06 15.59
CA SER A 204 5.45 -3.01 16.11
C SER A 204 5.84 -3.26 17.56
N GLN A 205 4.94 -3.75 18.42
CA GLN A 205 5.25 -4.08 19.81
C GLN A 205 6.32 -5.17 19.94
N PHE A 206 6.27 -6.18 19.06
CA PHE A 206 7.32 -7.22 19.00
C PHE A 206 8.65 -6.64 18.48
N GLY A 207 8.60 -5.73 17.50
CA GLY A 207 9.77 -5.03 16.99
C GLY A 207 10.42 -4.12 18.04
N ASP A 208 9.62 -3.44 18.85
CA ASP A 208 10.10 -2.59 19.95
C ASP A 208 10.75 -3.42 21.05
N ALA A 209 10.15 -4.58 21.41
CA ALA A 209 10.75 -5.52 22.34
C ALA A 209 12.09 -6.08 21.81
N LEU A 210 12.20 -6.40 20.51
CA LEU A 210 13.46 -6.82 19.90
C LEU A 210 14.51 -5.70 19.98
N ARG A 211 14.11 -4.45 19.70
CA ARG A 211 15.01 -3.29 19.79
C ARG A 211 15.53 -3.09 21.21
N GLN A 212 14.64 -3.11 22.21
CA GLN A 212 14.97 -2.99 23.63
C GLN A 212 15.90 -4.10 24.11
N LEU A 213 15.65 -5.34 23.65
CA LEU A 213 16.53 -6.47 23.92
C LEU A 213 17.93 -6.25 23.32
N THR A 214 18.02 -5.79 22.07
CA THR A 214 19.31 -5.53 21.43
C THR A 214 20.05 -4.33 22.02
N SER A 215 19.34 -3.32 22.54
CA SER A 215 19.93 -2.15 23.20
C SER A 215 20.29 -2.38 24.67
N GLY A 216 19.96 -3.55 25.23
CA GLY A 216 20.23 -3.88 26.64
C GLY A 216 19.29 -3.18 27.63
N ASP A 217 18.18 -2.60 27.17
CA ASP A 217 17.19 -1.94 28.05
C ASP A 217 16.26 -2.97 28.69
N THR A 218 16.75 -3.63 29.75
CA THR A 218 16.03 -4.71 30.44
C THR A 218 14.76 -4.22 31.14
N ALA A 219 14.72 -2.96 31.57
CA ALA A 219 13.55 -2.37 32.23
C ALA A 219 12.40 -2.18 31.23
N ALA A 220 12.66 -1.51 30.10
CA ALA A 220 11.66 -1.35 29.06
C ALA A 220 11.25 -2.71 28.46
N LEU A 221 12.21 -3.62 28.27
CA LEU A 221 11.95 -4.98 27.79
C LEU A 221 11.03 -5.77 28.73
N THR A 222 11.19 -5.62 30.05
CA THR A 222 10.32 -6.28 31.04
C THR A 222 8.88 -5.81 30.87
N THR A 223 8.68 -4.51 30.70
CA THR A 223 7.35 -3.92 30.44
C THR A 223 6.77 -4.46 29.13
N SER A 224 7.53 -4.40 28.03
CA SER A 224 7.08 -4.87 26.72
C SER A 224 6.72 -6.36 26.72
N LEU A 225 7.55 -7.22 27.33
CA LEU A 225 7.27 -8.65 27.45
C LEU A 225 6.00 -8.91 28.29
N THR A 226 5.77 -8.11 29.34
CA THR A 226 4.55 -8.22 30.16
C THR A 226 3.32 -7.87 29.33
N THR A 227 3.34 -6.76 28.61
CA THR A 227 2.24 -6.34 27.71
C THR A 227 1.98 -7.37 26.62
N LEU A 228 3.03 -7.87 25.96
CA LEU A 228 2.91 -8.89 24.91
C LEU A 228 2.30 -10.20 25.45
N ARG A 229 2.71 -10.65 26.64
CA ARG A 229 2.14 -11.84 27.28
C ARG A 229 0.68 -11.65 27.66
N GLN A 230 0.32 -10.49 28.22
CA GLN A 230 -1.06 -10.16 28.58
C GLN A 230 -1.97 -10.12 27.35
N GLY A 231 -1.55 -9.41 26.29
CA GLY A 231 -2.31 -9.35 25.04
C GLY A 231 -2.44 -10.74 24.39
N THR A 232 -1.37 -11.55 24.41
CA THR A 232 -1.42 -12.92 23.86
C THR A 232 -2.35 -13.82 24.68
N ALA A 233 -2.40 -13.66 26.00
CA ALA A 233 -3.33 -14.38 26.86
C ALA A 233 -4.79 -13.97 26.60
N ALA A 234 -5.06 -12.67 26.41
CA ALA A 234 -6.38 -12.17 26.03
C ALA A 234 -6.83 -12.73 24.67
N PHE A 235 -5.92 -12.77 23.69
CA PHE A 235 -6.20 -13.38 22.39
C PHE A 235 -6.47 -14.89 22.51
N ALA A 236 -5.69 -15.62 23.31
CA ALA A 236 -5.94 -17.04 23.57
C ALA A 236 -7.31 -17.27 24.24
N ALA A 237 -7.74 -16.38 25.14
CA ALA A 237 -9.05 -16.44 25.76
C ALA A 237 -10.19 -16.18 24.75
N ALA A 238 -10.01 -15.21 23.84
CA ALA A 238 -10.97 -14.95 22.76
C ALA A 238 -11.14 -16.17 21.83
N LEU A 239 -10.09 -16.97 21.66
CA LEU A 239 -10.10 -18.21 20.86
C LEU A 239 -10.51 -19.46 21.66
N ALA A 240 -10.90 -19.34 22.94
CA ALA A 240 -11.26 -20.49 23.76
C ALA A 240 -12.51 -21.22 23.23
N THR A 241 -13.48 -20.46 22.74
CA THR A 241 -14.76 -20.98 22.24
C THR A 241 -14.71 -21.15 20.72
N PRO A 242 -15.03 -22.34 20.18
CA PRO A 242 -15.10 -22.55 18.73
C PRO A 242 -16.31 -21.81 18.13
N PRO A 243 -16.19 -21.25 16.91
CA PRO A 243 -17.34 -20.69 16.21
C PRO A 243 -18.39 -21.77 15.92
N ALA A 244 -19.66 -21.38 16.02
CA ALA A 244 -20.79 -22.27 15.78
C ALA A 244 -20.74 -22.80 14.35
N ALA A 245 -20.96 -24.11 14.16
CA ALA A 245 -21.03 -24.67 12.83
C ALA A 245 -22.39 -24.34 12.21
N THR A 246 -22.48 -23.27 11.44
CA THR A 246 -23.53 -23.10 10.44
C THR A 246 -23.23 -24.04 9.28
N GLY A 247 -23.51 -25.34 9.49
CA GLY A 247 -23.55 -26.31 8.40
C GLY A 247 -24.88 -26.16 7.66
N SER A 248 -24.82 -25.87 6.37
CA SER A 248 -25.93 -26.16 5.47
C SER A 248 -26.23 -27.66 5.54
N ALA A 249 -27.41 -28.04 6.04
CA ALA A 249 -27.94 -29.39 5.94
C ALA A 249 -29.34 -29.36 5.29
N PRO A 250 -29.74 -30.42 4.56
CA PRO A 250 -30.96 -30.47 3.76
C PRO A 250 -32.24 -30.59 4.61
N ALA A 251 -33.37 -30.20 4.00
CA ALA A 251 -34.67 -29.93 4.59
C ALA A 251 -35.36 -31.07 5.38
N THR A 252 -36.12 -30.68 6.41
CA THR A 252 -37.41 -31.30 6.78
C THR A 252 -38.41 -30.21 7.20
N SER A 253 -39.46 -30.03 6.41
CA SER A 253 -40.67 -29.29 6.78
C SER A 253 -41.37 -29.93 7.99
N PRO A 254 -42.08 -29.13 8.78
CA PRO A 254 -43.43 -29.51 9.19
C PRO A 254 -44.48 -28.68 8.44
N ALA A 255 -45.44 -29.43 7.88
CA ALA A 255 -46.82 -29.09 7.55
C ALA A 255 -47.24 -27.62 7.34
N GLN A 256 -47.67 -27.38 6.10
CA GLN A 256 -48.60 -26.35 5.65
C GLN A 256 -49.91 -26.40 6.47
N THR A 257 -50.77 -25.39 6.52
CA THR A 257 -51.51 -24.77 5.40
C THR A 257 -52.49 -23.73 6.00
N PRO A 258 -53.30 -22.96 5.24
CA PRO A 258 -53.16 -22.36 3.88
C PRO A 258 -53.37 -20.81 3.97
N ALA A 259 -53.30 -19.94 2.97
CA ALA A 259 -53.29 -19.90 1.51
C ALA A 259 -53.14 -18.39 1.16
N THR A 260 -52.70 -17.87 0.01
CA THR A 260 -52.74 -18.35 -1.37
C THR A 260 -51.64 -17.66 -2.18
N THR A 261 -50.97 -18.43 -3.03
CA THR A 261 -50.26 -17.99 -4.25
C THR A 261 -51.30 -17.97 -5.40
N PRO A 262 -51.06 -17.27 -6.53
CA PRO A 262 -50.35 -17.96 -7.61
C PRO A 262 -49.35 -17.08 -8.40
N THR A 263 -48.27 -17.74 -8.81
CA THR A 263 -47.36 -17.44 -9.94
C THR A 263 -47.79 -18.38 -11.11
N PRO A 264 -47.11 -18.52 -12.28
CA PRO A 264 -46.32 -17.63 -13.17
C PRO A 264 -46.72 -17.75 -14.68
N ALA A 265 -46.21 -16.85 -15.55
CA ALA A 265 -45.69 -17.23 -16.89
C ALA A 265 -44.88 -16.09 -17.56
N THR A 266 -43.63 -16.41 -17.93
CA THR A 266 -42.72 -15.80 -18.94
C THR A 266 -43.46 -15.68 -20.30
N PRO A 267 -43.20 -14.74 -21.26
CA PRO A 267 -41.86 -14.30 -21.72
C PRO A 267 -41.70 -12.88 -22.36
N THR A 268 -40.46 -12.57 -22.75
CA THR A 268 -40.00 -11.66 -23.84
C THR A 268 -40.32 -10.14 -23.78
N PRO A 269 -39.30 -9.26 -23.69
CA PRO A 269 -39.49 -7.82 -23.85
C PRO A 269 -39.54 -7.42 -25.33
N ALA A 270 -40.66 -6.89 -25.77
CA ALA A 270 -40.77 -5.98 -26.91
C ALA A 270 -41.38 -4.66 -26.45
N THR A 271 -40.74 -3.57 -26.85
CA THR A 271 -41.10 -2.14 -26.75
C THR A 271 -42.61 -1.90 -26.96
N PRO A 272 -43.30 -1.07 -26.14
CA PRO A 272 -43.47 0.34 -26.51
C PRO A 272 -43.67 1.37 -25.35
N THR A 273 -43.29 2.61 -25.68
CA THR A 273 -43.87 3.93 -25.33
C THR A 273 -44.79 4.06 -24.11
N PRO A 274 -44.39 4.84 -23.08
CA PRO A 274 -45.32 5.33 -22.06
C PRO A 274 -46.07 6.59 -22.53
N ALA A 275 -47.41 6.49 -22.48
CA ALA A 275 -48.31 7.62 -22.47
C ALA A 275 -48.35 8.28 -21.09
N THR A 276 -48.55 9.60 -21.13
CA THR A 276 -48.66 10.60 -20.07
C THR A 276 -49.62 10.24 -18.92
N PRO A 277 -49.21 10.43 -17.64
CA PRO A 277 -50.12 10.65 -16.54
C PRO A 277 -50.22 12.14 -16.17
N THR A 278 -51.45 12.62 -16.08
CA THR A 278 -51.87 13.95 -15.64
C THR A 278 -51.52 14.18 -14.15
N PRO A 279 -50.85 15.30 -13.77
CA PRO A 279 -50.67 15.68 -12.36
C PRO A 279 -51.86 16.51 -11.83
N PRO A 280 -52.15 16.44 -10.51
CA PRO A 280 -53.15 17.29 -9.88
C PRO A 280 -52.70 18.74 -9.78
N ALA A 281 -53.68 19.64 -9.90
CA ALA A 281 -53.50 21.08 -9.86
C ALA A 281 -52.99 21.57 -8.49
N THR A 282 -51.77 22.09 -8.47
CA THR A 282 -51.31 23.04 -7.46
C THR A 282 -50.85 24.30 -8.17
N THR A 283 -51.45 25.41 -7.78
CA THR A 283 -51.21 26.78 -8.23
C THR A 283 -49.71 27.12 -8.28
N PRO A 284 -49.16 27.50 -9.46
CA PRO A 284 -47.81 28.03 -9.54
C PRO A 284 -47.80 29.45 -8.99
N VAL A 285 -47.09 29.66 -7.89
CA VAL A 285 -46.55 30.97 -7.54
C VAL A 285 -45.47 31.25 -8.58
N THR A 286 -45.70 32.21 -9.48
CA THR A 286 -44.76 32.64 -10.50
C THR A 286 -43.43 33.09 -9.89
N PRO A 287 -42.29 32.41 -10.13
CA PRO A 287 -41.00 33.08 -10.15
C PRO A 287 -40.79 33.59 -11.57
N ALA A 288 -40.35 34.85 -11.68
CA ALA A 288 -40.03 35.48 -12.95
C ALA A 288 -39.14 34.59 -13.84
N PRO A 289 -39.34 34.55 -15.17
CA PRO A 289 -38.49 33.82 -16.08
C PRO A 289 -37.12 34.51 -16.18
N ALA A 290 -36.14 34.01 -15.43
CA ALA A 290 -34.73 34.27 -15.71
C ALA A 290 -34.19 33.16 -16.63
N THR A 291 -34.02 33.49 -17.90
CA THR A 291 -32.94 33.02 -18.79
C THR A 291 -32.71 31.49 -18.91
N THR A 292 -33.62 30.77 -19.59
CA THR A 292 -33.38 29.35 -19.97
C THR A 292 -32.52 29.20 -21.24
N ALA A 293 -32.29 30.26 -22.01
CA ALA A 293 -31.48 30.21 -23.23
C ALA A 293 -29.96 30.23 -23.00
N ALA A 294 -29.50 30.80 -21.87
CA ALA A 294 -28.08 30.82 -21.49
C ALA A 294 -27.52 29.44 -21.10
N ALA A 295 -28.38 28.56 -20.55
CA ALA A 295 -27.98 27.30 -19.95
C ALA A 295 -27.63 26.18 -20.94
N GLN A 296 -28.09 26.24 -22.19
CA GLN A 296 -27.85 25.16 -23.18
C GLN A 296 -26.45 25.23 -23.81
N GLY A 297 -25.88 26.43 -23.98
CA GLY A 297 -24.54 26.61 -24.59
C GLY A 297 -23.39 26.28 -23.63
N ALA A 298 -23.45 26.78 -22.39
CA ALA A 298 -22.40 26.54 -21.40
C ALA A 298 -22.37 25.08 -20.93
N ALA A 299 -23.52 24.40 -20.86
CA ALA A 299 -23.60 22.98 -20.54
C ALA A 299 -22.77 22.11 -21.50
N GLY A 300 -22.76 22.44 -22.80
CA GLY A 300 -21.94 21.75 -23.80
C GLY A 300 -20.44 21.92 -23.54
N VAL A 301 -20.00 23.12 -23.16
CA VAL A 301 -18.60 23.40 -22.80
C VAL A 301 -18.20 22.66 -21.52
N TYR A 302 -19.03 22.68 -20.47
CA TYR A 302 -18.77 21.92 -19.24
C TYR A 302 -18.71 20.41 -19.48
N ALA A 303 -19.60 19.86 -20.31
CA ALA A 303 -19.60 18.43 -20.63
C ALA A 303 -18.31 18.01 -21.37
N ALA A 304 -17.82 18.85 -22.29
CA ALA A 304 -16.56 18.62 -22.99
C ALA A 304 -15.35 18.77 -22.06
N LEU A 305 -15.31 19.80 -21.21
CA LEU A 305 -14.25 19.98 -20.20
C LEU A 305 -14.26 18.86 -19.15
N GLY A 306 -15.42 18.36 -18.75
CA GLY A 306 -15.55 17.21 -17.84
C GLY A 306 -14.98 15.93 -18.44
N ARG A 307 -15.22 15.67 -19.74
CA ARG A 307 -14.58 14.56 -20.47
C ARG A 307 -13.07 14.74 -20.59
N ALA A 308 -12.61 15.97 -20.87
CA ALA A 308 -11.19 16.29 -20.90
C ALA A 308 -10.51 16.05 -19.54
N LEU A 309 -11.18 16.41 -18.44
CA LEU A 309 -10.68 16.21 -17.08
C LEU A 309 -10.57 14.72 -16.74
N ALA A 310 -11.60 13.93 -17.06
CA ALA A 310 -11.59 12.48 -16.86
C ALA A 310 -10.46 11.81 -17.66
N ALA A 311 -10.30 12.17 -18.94
CA ALA A 311 -9.24 11.63 -19.79
C ALA A 311 -7.84 12.03 -19.28
N ALA A 312 -7.64 13.29 -18.90
CA ALA A 312 -6.39 13.76 -18.31
C ALA A 312 -6.08 13.06 -16.97
N GLY A 313 -7.10 12.75 -16.17
CA GLY A 313 -6.99 12.01 -14.91
C GLY A 313 -6.53 10.56 -15.07
N HIS A 314 -6.63 10.00 -16.28
CA HIS A 314 -6.15 8.67 -16.62
C HIS A 314 -4.89 8.69 -17.49
N ALA A 315 -4.26 9.86 -17.68
CA ALA A 315 -3.13 10.08 -18.58
C ALA A 315 -3.43 9.87 -20.08
N ASP A 316 -4.71 9.91 -20.48
CA ASP A 316 -5.11 9.84 -21.88
C ASP A 316 -5.17 11.25 -22.51
N ASN A 317 -3.99 11.80 -22.78
CA ASN A 317 -3.85 13.12 -23.39
C ASN A 317 -4.38 13.19 -24.84
N THR A 318 -4.62 12.05 -25.49
CA THR A 318 -5.20 12.04 -26.84
C THR A 318 -6.68 12.32 -26.76
N SER A 319 -7.40 11.55 -25.93
CA SER A 319 -8.82 11.78 -25.67
C SER A 319 -9.08 13.11 -24.99
N ALA A 320 -8.16 13.56 -24.11
CA ALA A 320 -8.28 14.88 -23.48
C ALA A 320 -8.20 16.02 -24.51
N ARG A 321 -7.28 15.93 -25.48
CA ARG A 321 -7.17 16.93 -26.57
C ARG A 321 -8.37 16.92 -27.51
N ALA A 322 -8.92 15.75 -27.82
CA ALA A 322 -10.15 15.64 -28.59
C ALA A 322 -11.33 16.32 -27.86
N ALA A 323 -11.48 16.06 -26.55
CA ALA A 323 -12.50 16.71 -25.74
C ALA A 323 -12.28 18.22 -25.57
N LEU A 324 -11.03 18.70 -25.52
CA LEU A 324 -10.73 20.14 -25.53
C LEU A 324 -11.07 20.81 -26.87
N ALA A 325 -10.85 20.12 -27.99
CA ALA A 325 -11.29 20.60 -29.30
C ALA A 325 -12.82 20.74 -29.36
N GLU A 326 -13.54 19.73 -28.85
CA GLU A 326 -14.99 19.80 -28.70
C GLU A 326 -15.43 20.96 -27.80
N ALA A 327 -14.71 21.21 -26.69
CA ALA A 327 -14.98 22.34 -25.81
C ALA A 327 -14.81 23.69 -26.54
N GLY A 328 -13.79 23.81 -27.40
CA GLY A 328 -13.60 24.97 -28.27
C GLY A 328 -14.75 25.17 -29.25
N THR A 329 -15.22 24.09 -29.89
CA THR A 329 -16.37 24.17 -30.81
C THR A 329 -17.67 24.53 -30.08
N ALA A 330 -17.90 23.97 -28.88
CA ALA A 330 -19.05 24.31 -28.05
C ALA A 330 -18.99 25.76 -27.58
N LEU A 331 -17.79 26.27 -27.24
CA LEU A 331 -17.60 27.66 -26.83
C LEU A 331 -17.94 28.64 -27.95
N ALA A 332 -17.64 28.32 -29.21
CA ALA A 332 -18.03 29.16 -30.35
C ALA A 332 -19.57 29.30 -30.48
N GLY A 333 -20.30 28.25 -30.11
CA GLY A 333 -21.76 28.16 -30.18
C GLY A 333 -22.52 28.76 -29.01
N VAL A 334 -21.85 29.37 -28.01
CA VAL A 334 -22.55 29.93 -26.84
C VAL A 334 -23.41 31.15 -27.18
N PRO A 335 -24.45 31.46 -26.39
CA PRO A 335 -25.27 32.66 -26.54
C PRO A 335 -24.48 33.97 -26.52
N ALA A 336 -25.05 35.01 -27.14
CA ALA A 336 -24.40 36.32 -27.27
C ALA A 336 -24.00 36.94 -25.91
N ASP A 337 -24.79 36.69 -24.86
CA ASP A 337 -24.52 37.18 -23.51
C ASP A 337 -23.16 36.68 -22.98
N LEU A 338 -22.83 35.41 -23.21
CA LEU A 338 -21.54 34.81 -22.83
C LEU A 338 -20.42 35.23 -23.80
N ARG A 339 -20.74 35.39 -25.09
CA ARG A 339 -19.76 35.81 -26.11
C ARG A 339 -19.27 37.24 -25.88
N ASN A 340 -20.16 38.12 -25.40
CA ASN A 340 -19.86 39.52 -25.12
C ASN A 340 -19.28 39.74 -23.70
N ALA A 341 -19.25 38.71 -22.86
CA ALA A 341 -18.73 38.82 -21.51
C ALA A 341 -17.20 38.99 -21.50
N ALA A 342 -16.71 39.78 -20.54
CA ALA A 342 -15.29 40.03 -20.37
C ALA A 342 -14.53 38.71 -20.12
N GLY A 343 -13.50 38.45 -20.93
CA GLY A 343 -12.68 37.24 -20.83
C GLY A 343 -13.06 36.09 -21.77
N PHE A 344 -14.08 36.24 -22.62
CA PHE A 344 -14.45 35.22 -23.61
C PHE A 344 -13.28 34.82 -24.52
N ASP A 345 -12.64 35.78 -25.19
CA ASP A 345 -11.48 35.53 -26.07
C ASP A 345 -10.29 34.95 -25.31
N ALA A 346 -10.12 35.36 -24.06
CA ALA A 346 -9.10 34.82 -23.18
C ALA A 346 -9.38 33.33 -22.90
N LEU A 347 -10.61 32.95 -22.57
CA LEU A 347 -10.95 31.54 -22.36
C LEU A 347 -10.78 30.72 -23.65
N GLY A 348 -11.22 31.24 -24.80
CA GLY A 348 -11.03 30.59 -26.10
C GLY A 348 -9.56 30.34 -26.43
N SER A 349 -8.70 31.34 -26.26
CA SER A 349 -7.24 31.19 -26.43
C SER A 349 -6.61 30.26 -25.40
N ALA A 350 -7.14 30.19 -24.17
CA ALA A 350 -6.67 29.23 -23.16
C ALA A 350 -6.97 27.78 -23.55
N ILE A 351 -8.19 27.51 -24.04
CA ILE A 351 -8.60 26.19 -24.52
C ILE A 351 -7.77 25.77 -25.73
N ALA A 352 -7.65 26.65 -26.73
CA ALA A 352 -6.83 26.39 -27.91
C ALA A 352 -5.35 26.15 -27.54
N GLY A 353 -4.81 26.96 -26.62
CA GLY A 353 -3.47 26.79 -26.10
C GLY A 353 -3.29 25.47 -25.35
N ALA A 354 -4.27 25.02 -24.57
CA ALA A 354 -4.21 23.74 -23.86
C ALA A 354 -4.29 22.55 -24.81
N GLN A 355 -5.11 22.63 -25.87
CA GLN A 355 -5.23 21.60 -26.90
C GLN A 355 -3.88 21.35 -27.62
N GLY A 356 -3.09 22.39 -27.86
CA GLY A 356 -1.79 22.30 -28.54
C GLY A 356 -0.62 21.85 -27.66
N ARG A 357 -0.80 21.71 -26.34
CA ARG A 357 0.29 21.36 -25.42
C ARG A 357 0.48 19.85 -25.31
N GLY A 358 1.74 19.43 -25.19
CA GLY A 358 2.10 18.08 -24.72
C GLY A 358 2.06 18.02 -23.20
N ALA A 359 1.86 16.81 -22.65
CA ALA A 359 1.82 16.52 -21.22
C ALA A 359 0.74 17.30 -20.44
N LEU A 360 -0.49 17.32 -20.97
CA LEU A 360 -1.66 17.94 -20.32
C LEU A 360 -1.92 17.35 -18.92
N ARG A 361 -2.29 18.18 -17.95
CA ARG A 361 -2.60 17.75 -16.58
C ARG A 361 -4.05 18.02 -16.20
N PRO A 362 -4.63 17.23 -15.27
CA PRO A 362 -5.96 17.48 -14.72
C PRO A 362 -6.14 18.91 -14.16
N THR A 363 -5.10 19.45 -13.52
CA THR A 363 -5.10 20.81 -12.99
C THR A 363 -5.23 21.89 -14.07
N ASP A 364 -4.73 21.63 -15.27
CA ASP A 364 -4.87 22.56 -16.41
C ASP A 364 -6.33 22.63 -16.86
N VAL A 365 -7.03 21.48 -16.90
CA VAL A 365 -8.45 21.43 -17.26
C VAL A 365 -9.33 22.01 -16.14
N GLN A 366 -8.99 21.78 -14.87
CA GLN A 366 -9.67 22.42 -13.73
C GLN A 366 -9.59 23.94 -13.79
N ALA A 367 -8.43 24.50 -14.17
CA ALA A 367 -8.29 25.94 -14.37
C ALA A 367 -9.22 26.45 -15.48
N LEU A 368 -9.36 25.72 -16.59
CA LEU A 368 -10.28 26.08 -17.68
C LEU A 368 -11.75 26.05 -17.23
N ILE A 369 -12.13 25.08 -16.37
CA ILE A 369 -13.48 25.01 -15.77
C ILE A 369 -13.73 26.24 -14.89
N GLY A 370 -12.76 26.64 -14.04
CA GLY A 370 -12.84 27.88 -13.26
C GLY A 370 -12.92 29.14 -14.13
N GLY A 371 -12.20 29.16 -15.26
CA GLY A 371 -12.29 30.22 -16.27
C GLY A 371 -13.67 30.34 -16.90
N LEU A 372 -14.34 29.22 -17.18
CA LEU A 372 -15.72 29.18 -17.68
C LEU A 372 -16.71 29.68 -16.62
N ALA A 373 -16.55 29.28 -15.36
CA ALA A 373 -17.38 29.78 -14.27
C ALA A 373 -17.23 31.30 -14.08
N ASN A 374 -16.02 31.83 -14.23
CA ASN A 374 -15.77 33.28 -14.22
C ASN A 374 -16.44 34.00 -15.38
N LEU A 375 -16.45 33.40 -16.57
CA LEU A 375 -17.13 33.95 -17.74
C LEU A 375 -18.65 34.03 -17.50
N GLU A 376 -19.25 32.98 -16.93
CA GLU A 376 -20.67 32.97 -16.56
C GLU A 376 -21.01 34.01 -15.50
N ASN A 377 -20.16 34.16 -14.48
CA ASN A 377 -20.33 35.19 -13.46
C ASN A 377 -20.25 36.60 -14.06
N ALA A 378 -19.29 36.85 -14.96
CA ALA A 378 -19.18 38.12 -15.66
C ALA A 378 -20.42 38.42 -16.53
N ALA A 379 -20.92 37.43 -17.28
CA ALA A 379 -22.14 37.55 -18.07
C ALA A 379 -23.38 37.84 -17.20
N ALA A 380 -23.43 37.27 -16.00
CA ALA A 380 -24.51 37.48 -15.04
C ALA A 380 -24.36 38.76 -14.19
N GLY A 381 -23.33 39.57 -14.42
CA GLY A 381 -23.04 40.76 -13.59
C GLY A 381 -22.67 40.43 -12.13
N ARG A 382 -22.25 39.19 -11.86
CA ARG A 382 -21.82 38.70 -10.55
C ARG A 382 -20.32 38.91 -10.35
N PRO A 383 -19.83 38.97 -9.10
CA PRO A 383 -18.40 39.07 -8.84
C PRO A 383 -17.64 37.86 -9.40
N VAL A 384 -16.52 38.14 -10.07
CA VAL A 384 -15.61 37.12 -10.61
C VAL A 384 -14.55 36.74 -9.58
N SER A 385 -14.12 35.47 -9.61
CA SER A 385 -13.08 34.93 -8.73
C SER A 385 -11.69 35.25 -9.28
N ALA A 386 -10.94 36.08 -8.54
CA ALA A 386 -9.55 36.38 -8.88
C ALA A 386 -8.65 35.12 -8.86
N LEU A 387 -8.99 34.15 -8.00
CA LEU A 387 -8.26 32.88 -7.89
C LEU A 387 -8.42 32.04 -9.15
N ASP A 388 -9.61 31.97 -9.73
CA ASP A 388 -9.84 31.25 -11.00
C ASP A 388 -9.15 31.95 -12.17
N GLY A 389 -9.18 33.29 -12.20
CA GLY A 389 -8.42 34.07 -13.18
C GLY A 389 -6.91 33.82 -13.09
N SER A 390 -6.37 33.79 -11.87
CA SER A 390 -4.95 33.48 -11.62
C SER A 390 -4.61 32.04 -12.00
N SER A 391 -5.51 31.08 -11.74
CA SER A 391 -5.33 29.67 -12.08
C SER A 391 -5.26 29.46 -13.59
N VAL A 392 -6.13 30.13 -14.35
CA VAL A 392 -6.05 30.15 -15.83
C VAL A 392 -4.73 30.75 -16.29
N GLY A 393 -4.30 31.89 -15.70
CA GLY A 393 -3.03 32.53 -16.02
C GLY A 393 -1.82 31.62 -15.78
N VAL A 394 -1.74 31.00 -14.60
CA VAL A 394 -0.68 30.05 -14.24
C VAL A 394 -0.72 28.83 -15.16
N SER A 395 -1.89 28.27 -15.45
CA SER A 395 -2.01 27.12 -16.37
C SER A 395 -1.54 27.45 -17.79
N ARG A 396 -1.60 28.71 -18.23
CA ARG A 396 -1.08 29.11 -19.55
C ARG A 396 0.43 29.17 -19.58
N TRP A 397 1.03 29.73 -18.52
CA TRP A 397 2.47 29.99 -18.49
C TRP A 397 3.27 28.80 -17.95
N PHE A 398 2.79 28.15 -16.89
CA PHE A 398 3.46 27.07 -16.17
C PHE A 398 2.76 25.72 -16.37
N SER A 399 2.69 25.25 -17.62
CA SER A 399 2.18 23.93 -17.98
C SER A 399 2.98 23.27 -19.09
N GLY A 400 2.60 22.04 -19.45
CA GLY A 400 3.28 21.25 -20.49
C GLY A 400 4.77 21.07 -20.24
N TRP A 401 5.59 21.24 -21.28
CA TRP A 401 7.04 21.01 -21.22
C TRP A 401 7.78 21.91 -20.22
N LEU A 402 7.36 23.17 -20.02
CA LEU A 402 8.03 24.03 -19.05
C LEU A 402 7.94 23.45 -17.64
N ARG A 403 6.72 23.08 -17.23
CA ARG A 403 6.49 22.41 -15.95
C ARG A 403 7.31 21.13 -15.85
N VAL A 404 7.28 20.30 -16.90
CA VAL A 404 8.03 19.04 -16.94
C VAL A 404 9.53 19.26 -16.70
N LEU A 405 10.14 20.22 -17.39
CA LEU A 405 11.57 20.51 -17.26
C LEU A 405 11.91 21.08 -15.88
N VAL A 406 11.07 21.97 -15.34
CA VAL A 406 11.27 22.54 -14.00
C VAL A 406 11.20 21.44 -12.94
N PHE A 407 10.20 20.56 -12.99
CA PHE A 407 10.09 19.46 -12.02
C PHE A 407 11.17 18.39 -12.23
N ALA A 408 11.63 18.13 -13.46
CA ALA A 408 12.76 17.25 -13.72
C ALA A 408 14.06 17.80 -13.10
N LEU A 409 14.30 19.10 -13.24
CA LEU A 409 15.42 19.79 -12.60
C LEU A 409 15.32 19.70 -11.06
N LEU A 410 14.14 20.00 -10.51
CA LEU A 410 13.89 19.91 -9.07
C LEU A 410 14.09 18.47 -8.55
N ALA A 411 13.65 17.46 -9.29
CA ALA A 411 13.90 16.06 -8.95
C ALA A 411 15.40 15.75 -8.91
N GLY A 412 16.19 16.25 -9.87
CA GLY A 412 17.65 16.13 -9.81
C GLY A 412 18.24 16.82 -8.57
N LEU A 413 17.76 18.03 -8.25
CA LEU A 413 18.20 18.80 -7.09
C LEU A 413 17.84 18.15 -5.75
N THR A 414 16.83 17.28 -5.67
CA THR A 414 16.51 16.55 -4.43
C THR A 414 17.65 15.66 -3.93
N VAL A 415 18.55 15.22 -4.82
CA VAL A 415 19.70 14.38 -4.46
C VAL A 415 20.78 15.19 -3.73
N LEU A 416 20.94 16.47 -4.06
CA LEU A 416 22.00 17.32 -3.54
C LEU A 416 21.98 17.46 -2.00
N PRO A 417 20.87 17.82 -1.34
CA PRO A 417 20.87 17.94 0.11
C PRO A 417 21.08 16.59 0.81
N LEU A 418 20.62 15.47 0.23
CA LEU A 418 20.86 14.12 0.75
C LEU A 418 22.34 13.73 0.65
N TYR A 419 22.97 14.05 -0.48
CA TYR A 419 24.39 13.83 -0.71
C TYR A 419 25.24 14.65 0.27
N LEU A 420 24.97 15.95 0.40
CA LEU A 420 25.70 16.85 1.30
C LEU A 420 25.55 16.41 2.77
N LEU A 421 24.34 15.98 3.17
CA LEU A 421 24.10 15.48 4.51
C LEU A 421 24.87 14.17 4.79
N ASN A 422 24.93 13.27 3.80
CA ASN A 422 25.70 12.03 3.91
C ASN A 422 27.21 12.30 3.97
N LEU A 423 27.70 13.29 3.22
CA LEU A 423 29.11 13.68 3.21
C LEU A 423 29.52 14.39 4.50
N ALA A 424 28.69 15.28 5.03
CA ALA A 424 28.98 16.07 6.23
C ALA A 424 29.01 15.22 7.51
N PHE A 425 28.07 14.28 7.67
CA PHE A 425 27.87 13.59 8.95
C PHE A 425 28.11 12.07 8.89
N GLY A 426 28.23 11.50 7.69
CA GLY A 426 28.43 10.07 7.47
C GLY A 426 27.23 9.20 7.87
N GLY A 427 27.15 8.01 7.30
CA GLY A 427 26.07 7.05 7.57
C GLY A 427 26.18 6.26 8.88
N ARG A 428 27.11 6.59 9.79
CA ARG A 428 27.39 5.78 11.00
C ARG A 428 26.48 6.10 12.19
N ASN A 429 26.03 7.34 12.33
CA ASN A 429 25.17 7.76 13.45
C ASN A 429 23.68 7.52 13.11
N VAL A 430 22.97 6.81 14.00
CA VAL A 430 21.56 6.47 13.82
C VAL A 430 20.67 7.72 13.74
N TYR A 431 20.99 8.79 14.49
CA TYR A 431 20.22 10.03 14.50
C TYR A 431 20.37 10.82 13.20
N TRP A 432 21.59 10.88 12.65
CA TRP A 432 21.83 11.48 11.33
C TRP A 432 21.17 10.69 10.21
N ARG A 433 21.14 9.35 10.29
CA ARG A 433 20.39 8.51 9.35
C ARG A 433 18.88 8.76 9.43
N ALA A 434 18.35 9.02 10.62
CA ALA A 434 16.93 9.33 10.79
C ALA A 434 16.58 10.69 10.15
N ILE A 435 17.40 11.73 10.37
CA ILE A 435 17.23 13.03 9.71
C ILE A 435 17.32 12.88 8.18
N MET A 436 18.30 12.12 7.70
CA MET A 436 18.46 11.82 6.27
C MET A 436 17.23 11.10 5.70
N GLY A 437 16.72 10.09 6.40
CA GLY A 437 15.50 9.38 6.00
C GLY A 437 14.26 10.27 5.99
N GLY A 438 14.11 11.14 6.99
CA GLY A 438 13.03 12.11 7.04
C GLY A 438 13.10 13.14 5.90
N LEU A 439 14.30 13.66 5.61
CA LEU A 439 14.53 14.55 4.48
C LEU A 439 14.25 13.86 3.14
N ALA A 440 14.67 12.60 2.98
CA ALA A 440 14.39 11.82 1.77
C ALA A 440 12.88 11.63 1.55
N LEU A 441 12.12 11.35 2.62
CA LEU A 441 10.65 11.26 2.55
C LEU A 441 9.99 12.59 2.18
N LEU A 442 10.49 13.73 2.68
CA LEU A 442 9.99 15.06 2.30
C LEU A 442 10.27 15.36 0.82
N MET A 443 11.41 14.93 0.31
CA MET A 443 11.81 15.16 -1.08
C MET A 443 11.17 14.17 -2.07
N LEU A 444 10.70 13.02 -1.59
CA LEU A 444 10.16 11.95 -2.43
C LEU A 444 9.02 12.40 -3.35
N PRO A 445 7.99 13.16 -2.89
CA PRO A 445 6.91 13.63 -3.78
C PRO A 445 7.44 14.50 -4.93
N LEU A 446 8.40 15.37 -4.64
CA LEU A 446 9.03 16.25 -5.62
C LEU A 446 9.85 15.45 -6.64
N PHE A 447 10.60 14.45 -6.16
CA PHE A 447 11.35 13.53 -7.00
C PHE A 447 10.44 12.73 -7.95
N LEU A 448 9.35 12.15 -7.41
CA LEU A 448 8.39 11.38 -8.20
C LEU A 448 7.65 12.24 -9.23
N GLU A 449 7.28 13.47 -8.87
CA GLU A 449 6.67 14.42 -9.81
C GLU A 449 7.59 14.72 -11.00
N GLY A 450 8.87 14.98 -10.76
CA GLY A 450 9.83 15.24 -11.84
C GLY A 450 10.13 14.00 -12.69
N LEU A 451 10.41 12.86 -12.05
CA LEU A 451 10.74 11.63 -12.76
C LEU A 451 9.55 11.14 -13.60
N PHE A 452 8.41 10.88 -12.98
CA PHE A 452 7.25 10.35 -13.71
C PHE A 452 6.57 11.42 -14.58
N GLY A 453 6.72 12.69 -14.26
CA GLY A 453 6.30 13.77 -15.15
C GLY A 453 7.10 13.81 -16.44
N LEU A 454 8.42 13.59 -16.38
CA LEU A 454 9.28 13.51 -17.55
C LEU A 454 9.01 12.25 -18.37
N LEU A 455 8.94 11.07 -17.75
CA LEU A 455 8.62 9.83 -18.45
C LEU A 455 7.23 9.89 -19.10
N GLY A 456 6.26 10.49 -18.41
CA GLY A 456 4.92 10.75 -18.93
C GLY A 456 4.91 11.64 -20.17
N ALA A 457 5.66 12.74 -20.14
CA ALA A 457 5.81 13.65 -21.27
C ALA A 457 6.45 12.97 -22.48
N PHE A 458 7.47 12.12 -22.27
CA PHE A 458 8.01 11.29 -23.34
C PHE A 458 6.99 10.27 -23.86
N GLY A 459 6.19 9.67 -22.98
CA GLY A 459 5.09 8.80 -23.39
C GLY A 459 4.07 9.51 -24.30
N ASP A 460 3.77 10.77 -24.03
CA ASP A 460 2.87 11.57 -24.86
C ASP A 460 3.52 11.96 -26.19
N LEU A 461 4.81 12.31 -26.17
CA LEU A 461 5.58 12.65 -27.36
C LEU A 461 5.73 11.47 -28.34
N PHE A 462 5.99 10.27 -27.81
CA PHE A 462 6.22 9.06 -28.61
C PHE A 462 4.96 8.19 -28.79
N GLY A 463 3.81 8.61 -28.26
CA GLY A 463 2.56 7.84 -28.31
C GLY A 463 2.53 6.59 -27.42
N ALA A 464 3.55 6.36 -26.60
CA ALA A 464 3.65 5.18 -25.72
C ALA A 464 2.70 5.29 -24.51
N ALA A 465 1.53 4.65 -24.62
CA ALA A 465 0.53 4.54 -23.55
C ALA A 465 1.09 4.10 -22.16
N PRO A 466 1.97 3.08 -22.04
CA PRO A 466 2.48 2.69 -20.73
C PRO A 466 3.32 3.77 -20.07
N LEU A 467 4.11 4.53 -20.84
CA LEU A 467 4.89 5.65 -20.31
C LEU A 467 4.00 6.81 -19.88
N ARG A 468 2.94 7.11 -20.65
CA ARG A 468 1.94 8.12 -20.28
C ARG A 468 1.34 7.80 -18.92
N ASN A 469 0.92 6.56 -18.70
CA ASN A 469 0.29 6.14 -17.44
C ASN A 469 1.17 6.31 -16.20
N LEU A 470 2.49 6.46 -16.35
CA LEU A 470 3.38 6.75 -15.23
C LEU A 470 3.06 8.09 -14.58
N THR A 471 2.48 9.06 -15.30
CA THR A 471 2.02 10.32 -14.70
C THR A 471 1.00 10.09 -13.59
N ASN A 472 0.23 9.00 -13.65
CA ASN A 472 -0.74 8.70 -12.61
C ASN A 472 -0.06 8.39 -11.29
N LEU A 473 1.20 7.92 -11.28
CA LEU A 473 1.99 7.64 -10.09
C LEU A 473 2.52 8.90 -9.39
N THR A 474 2.33 10.09 -9.98
CA THR A 474 2.70 11.32 -9.29
C THR A 474 1.72 11.61 -8.16
N LEU A 475 2.27 12.13 -7.06
CA LEU A 475 1.45 12.47 -5.89
C LEU A 475 0.65 13.78 -6.06
N SER A 476 0.66 14.38 -7.26
CA SER A 476 -0.03 15.64 -7.56
C SER A 476 -1.38 15.46 -8.27
N GLN A 477 -1.72 14.25 -8.71
CA GLN A 477 -2.83 14.03 -9.65
C GLN A 477 -3.94 13.10 -9.15
N GLY A 478 -3.63 12.17 -8.25
CA GLY A 478 -4.61 11.21 -7.75
C GLY A 478 -5.30 11.69 -6.47
N ALA A 479 -6.59 11.38 -6.30
CA ALA A 479 -7.27 11.52 -5.02
C ALA A 479 -6.61 10.67 -3.91
N TYR A 480 -6.01 9.54 -4.31
CA TYR A 480 -5.23 8.68 -3.43
C TYR A 480 -3.89 9.29 -3.01
N ALA A 481 -3.42 10.34 -3.68
CA ALA A 481 -2.12 10.91 -3.43
C ALA A 481 -2.07 11.73 -2.14
N LEU A 482 -3.15 12.42 -1.79
CA LEU A 482 -3.24 13.22 -0.57
C LEU A 482 -3.01 12.38 0.72
N PRO A 483 -3.68 11.23 0.94
CA PRO A 483 -3.40 10.41 2.10
C PRO A 483 -1.99 9.82 2.09
N ILE A 484 -1.45 9.43 0.92
CA ILE A 484 -0.06 8.97 0.81
C ILE A 484 0.91 10.09 1.18
N TRP A 485 0.69 11.30 0.67
CA TRP A 485 1.53 12.45 0.97
C TRP A 485 1.47 12.83 2.45
N ALA A 486 0.29 12.75 3.07
CA ALA A 486 0.13 12.95 4.51
C ALA A 486 0.90 11.90 5.32
N LEU A 487 0.86 10.61 4.92
CA LEU A 487 1.64 9.54 5.56
C LEU A 487 3.15 9.75 5.41
N LEU A 488 3.62 10.15 4.23
CA LEU A 488 5.02 10.49 3.99
C LEU A 488 5.46 11.67 4.87
N GLY A 489 4.63 12.71 4.96
CA GLY A 489 4.87 13.85 5.84
C GLY A 489 4.93 13.47 7.32
N ALA A 490 3.97 12.66 7.80
CA ALA A 490 3.96 12.17 9.17
C ALA A 490 5.19 11.32 9.50
N ALA A 491 5.58 10.40 8.61
CA ALA A 491 6.79 9.59 8.75
C ALA A 491 8.06 10.46 8.74
N ALA A 492 8.12 11.47 7.88
CA ALA A 492 9.23 12.41 7.82
C ALA A 492 9.36 13.24 9.10
N ILE A 493 8.25 13.73 9.64
CA ILE A 493 8.20 14.45 10.92
C ILE A 493 8.68 13.53 12.04
N GLY A 494 8.19 12.29 12.09
CA GLY A 494 8.61 11.32 13.10
C GLY A 494 10.11 11.03 13.08
N LEU A 495 10.67 10.82 11.88
CA LEU A 495 12.10 10.54 11.70
C LEU A 495 12.99 11.75 12.00
N THR A 496 12.61 12.94 11.54
CA THR A 496 13.37 14.17 11.84
C THR A 496 13.28 14.51 13.33
N ALA A 497 12.11 14.40 13.96
CA ALA A 497 11.95 14.61 15.40
C ALA A 497 12.80 13.61 16.22
N PHE A 498 12.78 12.33 15.86
CA PHE A 498 13.62 11.31 16.51
C PHE A 498 15.12 11.62 16.34
N GLY A 499 15.56 11.97 15.13
CA GLY A 499 16.95 12.28 14.86
C GLY A 499 17.42 13.55 15.57
N PHE A 500 16.67 14.65 15.51
CA PHE A 500 17.02 15.89 16.22
C PHE A 500 17.01 15.71 17.73
N ARG A 501 16.03 14.98 18.27
CA ARG A 501 16.00 14.67 19.70
C ARG A 501 17.26 13.91 20.14
N GLY A 502 17.64 12.87 19.40
CA GLY A 502 18.84 12.10 19.71
C GLY A 502 20.12 12.91 19.64
N LEU A 503 20.22 13.88 18.72
CA LEU A 503 21.34 14.84 18.69
C LEU A 503 21.32 15.75 19.92
N CYS A 504 20.17 16.30 20.30
CA CYS A 504 20.05 17.12 21.51
C CYS A 504 20.44 16.36 22.78
N GLU A 505 20.14 15.06 22.87
CA GLU A 505 20.59 14.20 23.97
C GLU A 505 22.11 13.95 23.91
N GLN A 506 22.69 13.73 22.72
CA GLN A 506 24.14 13.57 22.53
C GLN A 506 24.94 14.84 22.91
N PHE A 507 24.40 16.02 22.64
CA PHE A 507 25.01 17.30 22.98
C PHE A 507 24.64 17.83 24.37
N GLY A 508 23.90 17.06 25.17
CA GLY A 508 23.51 17.44 26.53
C GLY A 508 22.52 18.62 26.62
N LEU A 509 21.86 18.96 25.51
CA LEU A 509 20.84 20.02 25.44
C LEU A 509 19.48 19.56 26.00
N LEU A 510 19.23 18.24 26.03
CA LEU A 510 18.05 17.62 26.61
C LEU A 510 18.48 16.49 27.57
N GLY A 511 18.27 16.70 28.87
CA GLY A 511 18.57 15.72 29.93
C GLY A 511 19.29 16.35 31.12
N SER A 512 18.70 16.22 32.31
CA SER A 512 19.24 16.77 33.56
C SER A 512 20.65 16.28 33.88
N ALA A 513 21.47 17.19 34.42
CA ALA A 513 22.79 16.97 34.99
C ALA A 513 22.92 15.62 35.72
N LYS A 514 23.63 14.68 35.09
CA LYS A 514 24.45 13.69 35.79
C LYS A 514 25.89 13.96 35.37
N PRO A 515 26.84 13.94 36.31
CA PRO A 515 28.21 14.33 36.03
C PRO A 515 28.75 13.46 34.91
N SER A 516 29.31 14.13 33.91
CA SER A 516 30.10 13.52 32.86
C SER A 516 31.11 12.57 33.49
N VAL A 517 30.84 11.27 33.41
CA VAL A 517 31.91 10.28 33.46
C VAL A 517 32.76 10.62 32.25
N GLN A 518 33.89 11.27 32.51
CA GLN A 518 34.96 11.49 31.57
C GLN A 518 35.32 10.14 30.94
N ASN A 519 34.72 9.82 29.80
CA ASN A 519 35.37 8.96 28.84
C ASN A 519 36.41 9.84 28.16
N THR A 520 37.56 9.95 28.83
CA THR A 520 38.80 10.50 28.31
C THR A 520 39.21 9.64 27.11
N THR A 521 38.61 9.92 25.97
CA THR A 521 39.06 9.47 24.67
C THR A 521 39.42 10.73 23.90
N GLN A 522 40.71 11.05 24.00
CA GLN A 522 41.51 11.89 23.11
C GLN A 522 41.17 13.38 23.04
N HIS A 523 42.09 14.21 23.54
CA HIS A 523 42.88 15.05 22.65
C HIS A 523 44.26 15.22 23.27
N THR A 524 45.25 14.53 22.68
CA THR A 524 46.64 14.99 22.69
C THR A 524 46.60 16.39 22.11
N SER A 525 46.67 17.41 22.97
CA SER A 525 47.01 18.76 22.55
C SER A 525 48.40 18.65 21.95
N ILE A 526 48.48 18.85 20.64
CA ILE A 526 49.73 19.16 19.96
C ILE A 526 50.26 20.41 20.65
N ASP A 527 51.36 20.19 21.36
CA ASP A 527 52.23 21.19 21.94
C ASP A 527 52.74 22.05 20.78
N TRP A 528 52.24 23.28 20.70
CA TRP A 528 52.89 24.32 19.91
C TRP A 528 53.71 25.13 20.90
N ASP A 529 55.01 24.83 20.88
CA ASP A 529 56.09 25.71 21.28
C ASP A 529 55.76 27.15 20.86
N GLU A 530 55.68 28.07 21.83
CA GLU A 530 55.93 29.48 21.60
C GLU A 530 56.87 29.97 22.72
N ASP A 531 58.03 30.45 22.27
CA ASP A 531 59.12 31.04 23.01
C ASP A 531 58.68 32.14 24.01
N VAL A 532 59.32 32.17 25.19
CA VAL A 532 60.09 33.30 25.81
C VAL A 532 60.43 32.97 27.26
#